data_AF-A0A7S2CAW9-F1
#
_entry.id   AF-A0A7S2CAW9-F1
#
_cell.length_a   1.000
_cell.length_b   1.000
_cell.length_c   1.000
_cell.angle_alpha   90.00
_cell.angle_beta   90.00
_cell.angle_gamma   90.00
#
_symmetry.space_group_name_H-M   'P 1'
#
loop_
_entity.id
_entity.type
_entity.pdbx_description
1 polymer ?
#
loop_
_entity_poly.entity_id
_entity_poly.type
_entity_poly.pdbx_seq_one_letter_code
_entity_poly.pdbx_strand_id
1 'polypeptide(L)'
;TIVAIQFKLVPRSVHLAFDLMRRYMHQVHGIGRKSLQLVGVGALCLACKHEEVMIPSMSDFIYICDNAYDLPSLMEMEASIFTRTSAYLHVPTTHDLLQ
;
A
#
# COMPACT_ATOMS: atom_id res chain seq x y z
N THR A 1 1.85 4.50 9.64
CA THR A 1 2.33 5.85 9.97
C THR A 1 3.86 5.93 10.11
N ILE A 2 4.55 4.96 10.72
CA ILE A 2 6.03 5.00 10.86
C ILE A 2 6.74 4.75 9.51
N VAL A 3 6.28 3.77 8.74
CA VAL A 3 6.87 3.40 7.44
C VAL A 3 6.77 4.55 6.42
N ALA A 4 5.60 5.19 6.31
CA ALA A 4 5.39 6.30 5.37
C ALA A 4 6.29 7.53 5.65
N ILE A 5 6.58 7.80 6.92
CA ILE A 5 7.46 8.91 7.34
C ILE A 5 8.92 8.60 7.00
N GLN A 6 9.34 7.33 7.12
CA GLN A 6 10.70 6.90 6.78
C GLN A 6 11.00 7.02 5.28
N PHE A 7 10.00 6.83 4.41
CA PHE A 7 10.16 6.90 2.95
C PHE A 7 9.98 8.30 2.33
N LYS A 8 9.69 9.34 3.13
CA LYS A 8 9.41 10.71 2.63
C LYS A 8 8.36 10.76 1.51
N LEU A 9 7.36 9.89 1.58
CA LEU A 9 6.33 9.76 0.54
C LEU A 9 5.48 11.02 0.43
N VAL A 10 5.01 11.32 -0.78
CA VAL A 10 4.08 12.43 -0.97
C VAL A 10 2.76 12.14 -0.24
N PRO A 11 2.05 13.16 0.28
CA PRO A 11 0.79 12.96 0.98
C PRO A 11 -0.26 12.19 0.15
N ARG A 12 -0.21 12.34 -1.18
CA ARG A 12 -1.08 11.63 -2.14
C ARG A 12 -0.89 10.12 -2.06
N SER A 13 0.35 9.63 -2.08
CA SER A 13 0.72 8.21 -1.93
C SER A 13 0.22 7.63 -0.60
N VAL A 14 0.34 8.39 0.50
CA VAL A 14 -0.09 7.93 1.82
C VAL A 14 -1.62 7.83 1.92
N HIS A 15 -2.34 8.82 1.37
CA HIS A 15 -3.79 8.77 1.30
C HIS A 15 -4.28 7.62 0.43
N LEU A 16 -3.66 7.41 -0.74
CA LEU A 16 -4.00 6.29 -1.62
C LEU A 16 -3.74 4.94 -0.92
N ALA A 17 -2.60 4.78 -0.26
CA ALA A 17 -2.28 3.58 0.50
C ALA A 17 -3.30 3.29 1.61
N PHE A 18 -3.72 4.31 2.36
CA PHE A 18 -4.73 4.17 3.41
C PHE A 18 -6.10 3.80 2.85
N ASP A 19 -6.50 4.41 1.73
CA ASP A 19 -7.77 4.11 1.07
C ASP A 19 -7.79 2.67 0.52
N LEU A 20 -6.71 2.24 -0.14
CA LEU A 20 -6.51 0.86 -0.60
C LEU A 20 -6.57 -0.14 0.57
N MET A 21 -5.84 0.13 1.65
CA MET A 21 -5.83 -0.71 2.86
C MET A 21 -7.24 -0.83 3.45
N ARG A 22 -7.93 0.30 3.64
CA ARG A 22 -9.27 0.34 4.23
C ARG A 22 -10.28 -0.44 3.38
N ARG A 23 -10.24 -0.30 2.06
CA ARG A 23 -11.11 -1.04 1.14
C ARG A 23 -10.85 -2.54 1.18
N TYR A 24 -9.57 -2.93 1.19
CA TYR A 24 -9.19 -4.33 1.33
C TYR A 24 -9.74 -4.94 2.63
N MET A 25 -9.57 -4.23 3.75
CA MET A 25 -10.09 -4.67 5.06
C MET A 25 -11.62 -4.75 5.10
N HIS A 26 -12.32 -3.93 4.32
CA HIS A 26 -13.77 -4.00 4.21
C HIS A 26 -14.25 -5.25 3.45
N GLN A 27 -13.41 -5.82 2.56
CA GLN A 27 -13.74 -7.04 1.82
C GLN A 27 -13.25 -8.32 2.51
N VAL A 28 -12.18 -8.24 3.31
CA VAL A 28 -11.56 -9.39 3.97
C VAL A 28 -11.74 -9.27 5.48
N HIS A 29 -12.65 -10.07 6.03
CA HIS A 29 -12.90 -10.14 7.47
C HIS A 29 -11.88 -11.07 8.18
N GLY A 30 -11.53 -10.74 9.42
CA GLY A 30 -10.70 -11.62 10.27
C GLY A 30 -9.18 -11.49 10.11
N ILE A 31 -8.68 -10.36 9.59
CA ILE A 31 -7.24 -10.12 9.41
C ILE A 31 -6.55 -10.00 10.78
N GLY A 32 -5.62 -10.92 11.09
CA GLY A 32 -4.77 -10.84 12.29
C GLY A 32 -3.74 -9.72 12.23
N ARG A 33 -3.17 -9.30 13.37
CA ARG A 33 -2.20 -8.17 13.45
C ARG A 33 -1.00 -8.32 12.50
N LYS A 34 -0.44 -9.53 12.38
CA LYS A 34 0.68 -9.81 11.47
C LYS A 34 0.28 -9.67 10.01
N SER A 35 -0.90 -10.12 9.64
CA SER A 35 -1.44 -9.96 8.29
C SER A 35 -1.80 -8.49 8.00
N LEU A 36 -2.22 -7.74 9.02
CA LEU A 36 -2.58 -6.33 8.90
C LEU A 36 -1.38 -5.44 8.53
N GLN A 37 -0.21 -5.68 9.13
CA GLN A 37 1.02 -5.01 8.73
C GLN A 37 1.40 -5.35 7.28
N LEU A 38 1.29 -6.62 6.88
CA LEU A 38 1.57 -7.06 5.51
C LEU A 38 0.63 -6.38 4.50
N VAL A 39 -0.66 -6.28 4.81
CA VAL A 39 -1.65 -5.54 4.00
C VAL A 39 -1.26 -4.06 3.88
N GLY A 40 -0.87 -3.43 4.99
CA GLY A 40 -0.46 -2.03 4.99
C GLY A 40 0.78 -1.77 4.13
N VAL A 41 1.78 -2.66 4.19
CA VAL A 41 3.01 -2.56 3.40
C VAL A 41 2.72 -2.83 1.92
N GLY A 42 1.90 -3.83 1.60
CA GLY A 42 1.47 -4.11 0.23
C GLY A 42 0.67 -2.95 -0.39
N ALA A 43 -0.24 -2.35 0.37
CA ALA A 43 -1.00 -1.17 -0.07
C ALA A 43 -0.09 0.05 -0.29
N LEU A 44 0.91 0.24 0.58
CA LEU A 44 1.89 1.30 0.45
C LEU A 44 2.78 1.11 -0.79
N CYS A 45 3.27 -0.10 -1.04
CA CYS A 45 4.05 -0.44 -2.23
C CYS A 45 3.26 -0.17 -3.51
N LEU A 46 1.97 -0.55 -3.54
CA LEU A 46 1.08 -0.30 -4.67
C LEU A 46 0.85 1.20 -4.90
N ALA A 47 0.62 1.97 -3.84
CA ALA A 47 0.46 3.42 -3.93
C ALA A 47 1.74 4.12 -4.40
N CYS A 48 2.91 3.71 -3.89
CA CYS A 48 4.20 4.26 -4.32
C CYS A 48 4.44 4.04 -5.81
N LYS A 49 4.13 2.84 -6.33
CA LYS A 49 4.25 2.55 -7.76
C LYS A 49 3.37 3.42 -8.65
N HIS A 50 2.30 4.01 -8.10
CA HIS A 50 1.31 4.76 -8.87
C HIS A 50 1.51 6.28 -8.79
N GLU A 51 1.99 6.77 -7.65
CA GLU A 51 2.05 8.20 -7.33
C GLU A 51 3.48 8.75 -7.22
N GLU A 52 4.47 7.91 -6.91
CA GLU A 52 5.84 8.37 -6.70
C GLU A 52 6.66 8.35 -7.99
N VAL A 53 7.48 9.38 -8.17
CA VAL A 53 8.47 9.45 -9.26
C VAL A 53 9.64 8.49 -8.98
N MET A 54 9.99 8.30 -7.70
CA MET A 54 11.02 7.36 -7.26
C MET A 54 10.39 6.28 -6.39
N ILE A 55 10.29 5.08 -6.94
CA ILE A 55 9.67 3.94 -6.28
C ILE A 55 10.75 3.19 -5.47
N PRO A 56 10.62 3.05 -4.14
CA PRO A 56 11.51 2.20 -3.36
C PRO A 56 11.31 0.73 -3.73
N SER A 57 12.38 -0.08 -3.61
CA SER A 57 12.30 -1.49 -3.96
C SER A 57 11.51 -2.28 -2.91
N MET A 58 10.91 -3.41 -3.31
CA MET A 58 10.23 -4.32 -2.38
C MET A 58 11.17 -4.80 -1.25
N SER A 59 12.45 -4.95 -1.57
CA SER A 59 13.49 -5.31 -0.60
C SER A 59 13.67 -4.25 0.48
N ASP A 60 13.56 -2.96 0.13
CA ASP A 60 13.64 -1.86 1.10
C ASP A 60 12.44 -1.87 2.06
N PHE A 61 11.26 -2.21 1.56
CA PHE A 61 10.07 -2.37 2.39
C PHE A 61 10.21 -3.54 3.39
N ILE A 62 10.79 -4.66 2.95
CA ILE A 62 11.06 -5.82 3.81
C ILE A 62 12.09 -5.47 4.88
N TYR A 63 13.16 -4.78 4.50
CA TYR A 63 14.20 -4.33 5.41
C TYR A 63 13.65 -3.40 6.50
N ILE A 64 12.80 -2.43 6.13
CA ILE A 64 12.18 -1.50 7.09
C ILE A 64 11.15 -2.20 8.00
N CYS A 65 10.61 -3.34 7.56
CA CYS A 65 9.75 -4.19 8.37
C CYS A 65 10.51 -5.24 9.18
N ASP A 66 11.83 -5.08 9.36
CA ASP A 66 12.70 -5.99 10.13
C ASP A 66 12.63 -7.44 9.63
N ASN A 67 12.56 -7.62 8.30
CA ASN A 67 12.40 -8.92 7.66
C ASN A 67 11.20 -9.74 8.19
N ALA A 68 10.15 -9.07 8.67
CA ALA A 68 8.94 -9.74 9.16
C ALA A 68 8.21 -10.56 8.08
N TYR A 69 8.51 -10.33 6.79
CA TYR A 69 7.86 -10.97 5.65
C TYR A 69 8.86 -11.25 4.53
N ASP A 70 8.59 -12.32 3.76
CA ASP A 70 9.32 -12.65 2.56
C ASP A 70 8.82 -11.86 1.34
N LEU A 71 9.71 -11.65 0.36
CA LEU A 71 9.41 -10.99 -0.92
C LEU A 71 8.24 -11.64 -1.70
N PRO A 72 8.15 -12.98 -1.84
CA PRO A 72 6.98 -13.61 -2.44
C PRO A 72 5.67 -13.30 -1.69
N SER A 73 5.69 -13.30 -0.35
CA SER A 73 4.49 -12.99 0.44
C SER A 73 4.03 -11.54 0.26
N LEU A 74 4.98 -10.61 0.14
CA LEU A 74 4.67 -9.21 -0.17
C LEU A 74 4.10 -9.05 -1.59
N MET A 75 4.67 -9.75 -2.58
CA MET A 75 4.16 -9.75 -3.95
C MET A 75 2.74 -10.32 -4.06
N GLU A 76 2.47 -11.46 -3.39
CA GLU A 76 1.13 -12.04 -3.35
C GLU A 76 0.13 -11.10 -2.68
N MET A 77 0.52 -10.43 -1.60
CA MET A 77 -0.33 -9.46 -0.93
C MET A 77 -0.63 -8.26 -1.83
N GLU A 78 0.39 -7.69 -2.47
CA GLU A 78 0.23 -6.59 -3.43
C GLU A 78 -0.74 -6.97 -4.55
N ALA A 79 -0.55 -8.15 -5.16
CA ALA A 79 -1.44 -8.65 -6.21
C ALA A 79 -2.87 -8.88 -5.72
N SER A 80 -3.05 -9.38 -4.50
CA SER A 80 -4.35 -9.58 -3.86
C SER A 80 -5.08 -8.27 -3.62
N ILE A 81 -4.37 -7.24 -3.11
CA ILE A 81 -4.91 -5.90 -2.91
C ILE A 81 -5.28 -5.28 -4.26
N PHE A 82 -4.39 -5.36 -5.25
CA PHE A 82 -4.64 -4.84 -6.58
C PHE A 82 -5.86 -5.50 -7.22
N THR A 83 -5.95 -6.83 -7.22
CA THR A 83 -7.08 -7.55 -7.83
C THR A 83 -8.43 -7.16 -7.22
N ARG A 84 -8.44 -6.89 -5.90
CA ARG A 84 -9.65 -6.51 -5.15
C ARG A 84 -10.00 -5.02 -5.23
N THR A 85 -9.03 -4.18 -5.57
CA THR A 85 -9.16 -2.71 -5.51
C THR A 85 -8.88 -2.01 -6.85
N SER A 86 -8.53 -2.77 -7.89
CA SER A 86 -8.12 -2.31 -9.23
C SER A 86 -9.16 -1.41 -9.91
N ALA A 87 -10.44 -1.58 -9.58
CA ALA A 87 -11.52 -0.74 -10.09
C ALA A 87 -11.38 0.74 -9.70
N TYR A 88 -10.56 1.09 -8.70
CA TYR A 88 -10.47 2.46 -8.16
C TYR A 88 -9.10 3.13 -8.26
N LEU A 89 -8.07 2.46 -8.81
CA LEU A 89 -6.78 3.12 -9.05
C LEU A 89 -6.85 4.22 -10.13
N HIS A 90 -7.88 4.17 -10.97
CA HIS A 90 -8.13 5.16 -12.02
C HIS A 90 -9.12 6.25 -11.60
N VAL A 91 -9.60 6.25 -10.34
CA VAL A 91 -10.54 7.28 -9.91
C VAL A 91 -9.73 8.55 -9.67
N PRO A 92 -10.07 9.67 -10.32
CA PRO A 92 -9.44 10.94 -10.01
C PRO A 92 -9.62 11.18 -8.52
N THR A 93 -8.50 11.29 -7.80
CA THR A 93 -8.51 11.66 -6.39
C THR A 93 -9.30 12.96 -6.29
N THR A 94 -10.11 13.18 -5.26
CA THR A 94 -10.92 14.41 -5.09
C THR A 94 -10.12 15.71 -5.23
N HIS A 95 -8.79 15.66 -5.08
CA HIS A 95 -7.88 16.76 -5.34
C HIS A 95 -7.69 17.12 -6.83
N ASP A 96 -7.91 16.18 -7.76
CA ASP A 96 -7.96 16.40 -9.22
C ASP A 96 -9.28 17.07 -9.63
N LEU A 97 -10.36 16.81 -8.89
CA LEU A 97 -11.70 17.36 -9.16
C LEU A 97 -11.90 18.78 -8.60
N LEU A 98 -10.93 19.29 -7.83
CA LEU A 98 -10.97 20.61 -7.20
C LEU A 98 -10.01 21.62 -7.85
N GLN A 99 -9.44 21.31 -9.03
CA GLN A 99 -8.72 22.28 -9.86
C GLN A 99 -9.57 22.83 -11.00
#